data_AF-A0A3B0B8C8-F1
#
_entry.id   AF-A0A3B0B8C8-F1
#
_cell.length_a   1.000
_cell.length_b   1.000
_cell.length_c   1.000
_cell.angle_alpha   90.00
_cell.angle_beta   90.00
_cell.angle_gamma   90.00
#
_symmetry.space_group_name_H-M   'P 1'
#
loop_
_entity.id
_entity.type
_entity.pdbx_description
1 polymer ?
#
loop_
_entity_poly.entity_id
_entity_poly.type
_entity_poly.pdbx_seq_one_letter_code
_entity_poly.pdbx_strand_id
1 'polypeptide(L)'
;MSERWKAIPGYEGRYEASDMGRIRSLDRIATLVDGRTRKQRGRILRPTKRRYWCVCLSEVRPRKFATVHSLVLAAFVGPRPEGMVGRHLDDNRDDNGLANLAYGTQSDNMLDSVRNGTHGSLKQGRDAA
;
A
#
# COMPACT_ATOMS: atom_id res chain seq x y z
N MET A 1 0.44 -9.56 19.30
CA MET A 1 -0.81 -9.45 18.52
C MET A 1 -0.64 -10.19 17.22
N SER A 2 -1.64 -10.95 16.78
CA SER A 2 -1.63 -11.61 15.47
C SER A 2 -1.95 -10.60 14.36
N GLU A 3 -1.21 -10.67 13.26
CA GLU A 3 -1.50 -9.93 12.02
C GLU A 3 -2.90 -10.25 11.50
N ARG A 4 -3.71 -9.22 11.21
CA ARG A 4 -5.05 -9.38 10.64
C ARG A 4 -4.98 -9.25 9.13
N TRP A 5 -5.77 -10.05 8.42
CA TRP A 5 -5.85 -10.06 6.97
C TRP A 5 -7.27 -9.72 6.51
N LYS A 6 -7.40 -8.90 5.47
CA LYS A 6 -8.68 -8.54 4.84
C LYS A 6 -8.59 -8.61 3.32
N ALA A 7 -9.69 -8.99 2.68
CA ALA A 7 -9.82 -8.95 1.23
C ALA A 7 -9.61 -7.52 0.70
N ILE A 8 -8.87 -7.41 -0.40
CA ILE A 8 -8.69 -6.13 -1.10
C ILE A 8 -9.92 -5.91 -2.00
N PRO A 9 -10.63 -4.79 -1.87
CA PRO A 9 -11.78 -4.49 -2.72
C PRO A 9 -11.47 -4.56 -4.22
N GLY A 10 -12.30 -5.27 -4.99
CA GLY A 10 -12.12 -5.54 -6.43
C GLY A 10 -11.16 -6.71 -6.73
N TYR A 11 -10.62 -7.36 -5.70
CA TYR A 11 -9.69 -8.47 -5.77
C TYR A 11 -10.06 -9.62 -4.82
N GLU A 12 -11.33 -9.69 -4.43
CA GLU A 12 -11.90 -10.69 -3.55
C GLU A 12 -11.63 -12.11 -4.08
N GLY A 13 -11.32 -13.04 -3.17
CA GLY A 13 -10.92 -14.41 -3.51
C GLY A 13 -9.57 -14.53 -4.21
N ARG A 14 -8.84 -13.43 -4.44
CA ARG A 14 -7.55 -13.43 -5.14
C ARG A 14 -6.43 -12.85 -4.30
N TYR A 15 -6.68 -11.75 -3.59
CA TYR A 15 -5.67 -11.05 -2.80
C TYR A 15 -6.21 -10.48 -1.48
N GLU A 16 -5.34 -10.45 -0.49
CA GLU A 16 -5.60 -9.85 0.81
C GLU A 16 -4.45 -8.94 1.24
N ALA A 17 -4.78 -7.92 2.02
CA ALA A 17 -3.83 -7.05 2.69
C ALA A 17 -3.84 -7.33 4.19
N SER A 18 -2.68 -7.17 4.81
CA SER A 18 -2.55 -7.25 6.25
C SER A 18 -2.48 -5.87 6.91
N ASP A 19 -2.85 -5.79 8.19
CA ASP A 19 -2.70 -4.55 8.97
C ASP A 19 -1.24 -4.20 9.30
N MET A 20 -0.28 -5.08 8.99
CA MET A 20 1.16 -4.82 9.07
C MET A 20 1.80 -4.48 7.71
N GLY A 21 0.99 -4.22 6.67
CA GLY A 21 1.51 -3.79 5.37
C GLY A 21 2.02 -4.91 4.47
N ARG A 22 1.58 -6.16 4.69
CA ARG A 22 1.89 -7.29 3.79
C ARG A 22 0.74 -7.52 2.83
N ILE A 23 1.05 -7.94 1.60
CA ILE A 23 0.05 -8.33 0.59
C ILE A 23 0.27 -9.80 0.27
N ARG A 24 -0.80 -10.59 0.24
CA ARG A 24 -0.75 -12.01 -0.15
C ARG A 24 -1.76 -12.31 -1.25
N SER A 25 -1.42 -13.27 -2.10
CA SER A 25 -2.38 -13.95 -2.97
C SER A 25 -2.99 -15.14 -2.26
N LEU A 26 -4.21 -15.51 -2.64
CA LEU A 26 -4.91 -16.69 -2.16
C LEU A 26 -4.76 -17.86 -3.13
N ASP A 27 -4.93 -19.07 -2.60
CA ASP A 27 -5.10 -20.29 -3.38
C ASP A 27 -6.32 -20.12 -4.29
N ARG A 28 -6.16 -20.34 -5.60
CA ARG A 28 -7.26 -20.24 -6.56
C ARG A 28 -7.01 -21.08 -7.81
N ILE A 29 -8.06 -21.32 -8.57
CA ILE A 29 -7.96 -21.85 -9.94
C ILE A 29 -7.95 -20.65 -10.90
N ALA A 30 -6.91 -20.54 -11.71
CA ALA A 30 -6.78 -19.50 -12.73
C ALA A 30 -6.97 -20.10 -14.12
N THR A 31 -7.83 -19.48 -14.94
CA THR A 31 -7.99 -19.81 -16.35
C THR A 31 -6.93 -19.08 -17.17
N LEU A 32 -6.19 -19.84 -17.97
CA LEU A 32 -5.19 -19.36 -18.91
C LEU A 32 -5.86 -18.87 -20.19
N VAL A 33 -5.10 -18.17 -21.03
CA VAL A 33 -5.59 -17.63 -22.31
C VAL A 33 -6.04 -18.74 -23.27
N ASP A 34 -5.46 -19.94 -23.15
CA ASP A 34 -5.79 -21.13 -23.95
C ASP A 34 -7.00 -21.92 -23.39
N GLY A 35 -7.71 -21.39 -22.39
CA GLY A 35 -8.86 -22.04 -21.76
C GLY A 35 -8.52 -23.11 -20.73
N ARG A 36 -7.24 -23.48 -20.57
CA ARG A 36 -6.81 -24.43 -19.54
C ARG A 36 -6.88 -23.80 -18.15
N THR A 37 -7.08 -24.63 -17.13
CA THR A 37 -7.08 -24.18 -15.74
C THR A 37 -5.79 -24.58 -15.04
N ARG A 38 -5.29 -23.72 -14.14
CA ARG A 38 -4.11 -23.98 -13.32
C ARG A 38 -4.42 -23.67 -11.86
N LYS A 39 -4.10 -24.61 -10.96
CA LYS A 39 -4.09 -24.32 -9.53
C LYS A 39 -2.94 -23.37 -9.22
N GLN A 40 -3.27 -22.18 -8.73
CA GLN A 40 -2.32 -21.19 -8.25
C GLN A 40 -2.31 -21.23 -6.73
N ARG A 41 -1.13 -21.48 -6.15
CA ARG A 41 -0.94 -21.42 -4.71
C ARG A 41 -0.78 -19.97 -4.27
N GLY A 42 -1.48 -19.61 -3.20
CA GLY A 42 -1.36 -18.37 -2.49
C GLY A 42 0.04 -18.20 -1.89
N ARG A 43 0.50 -16.96 -1.84
CA ARG A 43 1.82 -16.59 -1.30
C ARG A 43 1.83 -15.13 -0.88
N ILE A 44 2.72 -14.79 0.03
CA ILE A 44 3.05 -13.39 0.29
C ILE A 44 3.75 -12.84 -0.97
N LEU A 45 3.24 -11.72 -1.48
CA LEU A 45 3.80 -11.07 -2.65
C LEU A 45 5.05 -10.30 -2.24
N ARG A 46 6.10 -10.40 -3.05
CA ARG A 46 7.31 -9.60 -2.86
C ARG A 46 7.09 -8.19 -3.43
N PRO A 47 7.09 -7.14 -2.60
CA PRO A 47 6.96 -5.78 -3.10
C PRO A 47 8.28 -5.33 -3.76
N THR A 48 8.17 -4.39 -4.69
CA THR A 48 9.30 -3.72 -5.33
C THR A 48 9.24 -2.24 -5.01
N LYS A 49 10.38 -1.65 -4.61
CA LYS A 49 10.47 -0.22 -4.29
C LYS A 49 10.63 0.58 -5.58
N ARG A 50 9.73 1.55 -5.79
CA ARG A 50 9.92 2.66 -6.73
C ARG A 50 9.97 3.94 -5.89
N ARG A 51 8.96 4.81 -6.02
CA ARG A 51 8.70 5.90 -5.05
C ARG A 51 8.04 5.37 -3.76
N TYR A 52 7.18 4.36 -3.90
CA TYR A 52 6.54 3.60 -2.82
C TYR A 52 6.77 2.11 -3.06
N TRP A 53 6.52 1.30 -2.04
CA TRP A 53 6.41 -0.15 -2.19
C TRP A 53 5.21 -0.50 -3.07
N CYS A 54 5.44 -1.27 -4.12
CA CYS A 54 4.42 -1.69 -5.08
C CYS A 54 4.40 -3.22 -5.24
N VAL A 55 3.21 -3.78 -5.47
CA VAL A 55 3.01 -5.19 -5.82
C VAL A 55 2.28 -5.31 -7.15
N CYS A 56 2.49 -6.44 -7.84
CA CYS A 56 1.78 -6.78 -9.07
C CYS A 56 0.58 -7.68 -8.74
N LEU A 57 -0.64 -7.21 -9.04
CA LEU A 57 -1.90 -7.91 -8.74
C LEU A 57 -2.43 -8.76 -9.91
N SER A 58 -1.71 -8.80 -11.03
CA SER A 58 -2.01 -9.74 -12.13
C SER A 58 -0.75 -10.42 -12.65
N GLU A 59 -0.85 -11.72 -12.93
CA GLU A 59 0.19 -12.45 -13.66
C GLU A 59 -0.01 -12.35 -15.19
N VAL A 60 -1.24 -12.06 -15.62
CA VAL A 60 -1.62 -11.89 -17.03
C VAL A 60 -1.43 -10.44 -17.45
N ARG A 61 -0.96 -10.24 -18.69
CA ARG A 61 -0.80 -8.90 -19.28
C ARG A 61 -2.17 -8.26 -19.59
N PRO A 62 -2.32 -6.93 -19.43
CA PRO A 62 -1.34 -6.00 -18.88
C PRO A 62 -1.18 -6.18 -17.35
N ARG A 63 0.06 -6.05 -16.88
CA ARG A 63 0.38 -6.17 -15.44
C ARG A 63 -0.18 -4.96 -14.69
N LYS A 64 -1.01 -5.21 -13.66
CA LYS A 64 -1.54 -4.13 -12.81
C LYS A 64 -0.71 -3.99 -11.54
N PHE A 65 0.01 -2.89 -11.44
CA PHE A 65 0.77 -2.52 -10.24
C PHE A 65 -0.07 -1.64 -9.32
N ALA A 66 0.01 -1.90 -8.02
CA ALA A 66 -0.64 -1.10 -6.99
C ALA A 66 0.34 -0.87 -5.82
N THR A 67 0.20 0.26 -5.14
CA THR A 67 1.05 0.60 -3.98
C THR A 67 0.53 -0.12 -2.72
N VAL A 68 1.44 -0.58 -1.87
CA VAL A 68 1.11 -1.35 -0.67
C VAL A 68 0.21 -0.53 0.26
N HIS A 69 0.61 0.69 0.61
CA HIS A 69 -0.20 1.57 1.48
C HIS A 69 -1.64 1.77 0.97
N SER A 70 -1.84 1.91 -0.34
CA SER A 70 -3.18 2.10 -0.89
C SER A 70 -4.04 0.84 -0.78
N LEU A 71 -3.44 -0.34 -0.94
CA LEU A 71 -4.14 -1.62 -0.77
C LEU A 71 -4.52 -1.87 0.70
N VAL A 72 -3.63 -1.52 1.63
CA VAL A 72 -3.90 -1.61 3.08
C VAL A 72 -5.05 -0.68 3.45
N LEU A 73 -4.99 0.59 3.06
CA LEU A 73 -6.08 1.54 3.30
C LEU A 73 -7.40 1.07 2.67
N ALA A 74 -7.37 0.60 1.42
CA ALA A 74 -8.57 0.10 0.75
C ALA A 74 -9.21 -1.07 1.50
N ALA A 75 -8.41 -2.02 1.99
CA ALA A 75 -8.91 -3.21 2.68
C ALA A 75 -9.44 -2.93 4.10
N PHE A 76 -8.83 -1.99 4.83
CA PHE A 76 -9.15 -1.76 6.25
C PHE A 76 -9.98 -0.52 6.52
N VAL A 77 -9.81 0.55 5.75
CA VAL A 77 -10.50 1.84 5.91
C VAL A 77 -11.65 1.95 4.91
N GLY A 78 -11.44 1.48 3.68
CA GLY A 78 -12.45 1.50 2.62
C GLY A 78 -11.99 2.27 1.38
N PRO A 79 -12.90 2.56 0.43
CA PRO A 79 -12.54 3.24 -0.81
C PRO A 79 -11.94 4.62 -0.53
N ARG A 80 -10.95 5.01 -1.32
CA ARG A 80 -10.32 6.32 -1.24
C ARG A 80 -11.37 7.41 -1.50
N PRO A 81 -11.64 8.31 -0.54
CA PRO A 81 -12.53 9.44 -0.77
C PRO A 81 -12.02 10.34 -1.89
N GLU A 82 -12.94 11.04 -2.57
CA GLU A 82 -12.61 11.97 -3.63
C GLU A 82 -11.67 13.08 -3.13
N GLY A 83 -10.69 13.47 -3.94
CA GLY A 83 -9.70 14.50 -3.58
C GLY A 83 -8.65 14.08 -2.54
N MET A 84 -8.75 12.87 -1.97
CA MET A 84 -7.80 12.40 -0.95
C MET A 84 -6.68 11.52 -1.52
N VAL A 85 -5.57 11.47 -0.78
CA VAL A 85 -4.42 10.61 -1.00
C VAL A 85 -4.16 9.76 0.24
N GLY A 86 -3.53 8.59 0.05
CA GLY A 86 -3.00 7.82 1.17
C GLY A 86 -1.69 8.46 1.65
N ARG A 87 -1.60 8.74 2.95
CA ARG A 87 -0.44 9.37 3.59
C ARG A 87 0.15 8.48 4.68
N HIS A 88 1.44 8.70 4.94
CA HIS A 88 2.23 8.08 6.01
C HIS A 88 2.35 9.09 7.14
N LEU A 89 1.80 8.79 8.31
CA LEU A 89 1.70 9.76 9.41
C LEU A 89 3.09 10.18 9.95
N ASP A 90 4.07 9.28 9.86
CA ASP A 90 5.45 9.50 10.27
C ASP A 90 6.39 9.97 9.14
N ASP A 91 5.86 10.29 7.95
CA ASP A 91 6.59 10.55 6.70
C ASP A 91 7.50 9.41 6.19
N ASN A 92 7.50 8.25 6.85
CA ASN A 92 8.27 7.09 6.43
C ASN A 92 7.47 6.21 5.47
N ARG A 93 7.78 6.34 4.18
CA ARG A 93 7.13 5.57 3.10
C ARG A 93 7.37 4.06 3.18
N ASP A 94 8.33 3.63 4.00
CA ASP A 94 8.66 2.22 4.20
C ASP A 94 7.76 1.55 5.25
N ASP A 95 7.21 2.30 6.20
CA ASP A 95 6.25 1.77 7.17
C ASP A 95 4.83 1.77 6.58
N ASN A 96 4.42 0.61 6.08
CA ASN A 96 3.10 0.42 5.46
C ASN A 96 2.09 -0.22 6.42
N GLY A 97 2.36 -0.23 7.73
CA GLY A 97 1.40 -0.69 8.73
C GLY A 97 0.17 0.20 8.77
N LEU A 98 -1.02 -0.38 8.94
CA LEU A 98 -2.29 0.34 8.97
C LEU A 98 -2.29 1.47 10.01
N ALA A 99 -1.64 1.26 11.15
CA ALA A 99 -1.54 2.26 12.22
C ALA A 99 -0.79 3.54 11.80
N ASN A 100 0.06 3.46 10.76
CA ASN A 100 0.81 4.58 10.21
C ASN A 100 0.14 5.18 8.94
N LEU A 101 -1.01 4.67 8.51
CA LEU A 101 -1.65 5.07 7.26
C LEU A 101 -2.98 5.78 7.51
N ALA A 102 -3.23 6.84 6.74
CA ALA A 102 -4.51 7.52 6.71
C ALA A 102 -4.84 8.02 5.29
N TYR A 103 -6.12 8.29 5.04
CA TYR A 103 -6.49 9.19 3.95
C TYR A 103 -6.38 10.64 4.43
N GLY A 104 -6.01 11.55 3.52
CA GLY A 104 -5.96 12.97 3.78
C GLY A 104 -5.83 13.78 2.50
N THR A 105 -5.90 15.09 2.63
CA THR A 105 -5.65 16.05 1.54
C THR A 105 -4.14 16.26 1.34
N GLN A 106 -3.78 16.95 0.25
CA GLN A 106 -2.38 17.36 0.05
C GLN A 106 -1.91 18.34 1.15
N SER A 107 -2.82 19.17 1.67
CA SER A 107 -2.53 20.09 2.77
C SER A 107 -2.24 19.32 4.07
N ASP A 108 -2.96 18.24 4.36
CA ASP A 108 -2.68 17.38 5.52
C ASP A 108 -1.28 16.76 5.43
N ASN A 109 -0.88 16.32 4.24
CA ASN A 109 0.46 15.78 4.01
C ASN A 109 1.56 16.84 4.17
N MET A 110 1.28 18.11 3.87
CA MET A 110 2.21 19.21 4.10
C MET A 110 2.33 19.54 5.60
N LEU A 111 1.21 19.49 6.34
CA LEU A 111 1.20 19.67 7.79
C LEU A 111 1.97 18.55 8.51
N ASP A 112 1.82 17.30 8.08
CA ASP A 112 2.64 16.19 8.60
C ASP A 112 4.13 16.46 8.38
N SER A 113 4.50 16.92 7.18
CA SER A 113 5.89 17.25 6.85
C SER A 113 6.48 18.37 7.70
N VAL A 114 5.66 19.38 8.02
CA VAL A 114 6.06 20.45 8.96
C VAL A 114 6.21 19.91 10.37
N ARG A 115 5.24 19.11 10.86
CA ARG A 115 5.28 18.51 12.20
C ARG A 115 6.49 17.60 12.38
N ASN A 116 6.79 16.80 11.38
CA ASN A 116 7.87 15.81 11.44
C ASN A 116 9.24 16.42 11.07
N GLY A 117 9.31 17.75 10.80
CA GLY A 117 10.55 18.45 10.49
C GLY A 117 11.17 18.08 9.14
N THR A 118 10.40 17.47 8.23
CA THR A 118 10.86 17.06 6.90
C THR A 118 10.63 18.15 5.84
N HIS A 119 9.91 19.23 6.20
CA HIS A 119 9.69 20.38 5.34
C HIS A 119 11.01 21.16 5.14
N GLY A 120 11.42 21.32 3.88
CA GLY A 120 12.74 21.87 3.51
C GLY A 120 13.05 23.29 3.99
N SER A 121 12.07 24.02 4.54
CA SER A 121 12.24 25.37 5.07
C SER A 121 12.87 25.43 6.48
N LEU A 122 13.13 24.30 7.14
CA LEU A 122 13.82 24.26 8.45
C LEU A 122 15.34 24.01 8.36
N LYS A 123 15.93 23.97 7.16
CA LYS A 123 17.39 23.93 6.96
C LYS A 123 18.00 25.34 6.82
N GLN A 124 17.78 26.23 7.78
CA GLN A 124 18.69 27.37 7.99
C GLN A 124 18.80 27.64 9.50
N GLY A 125 20.00 27.42 10.04
CA GLY A 125 20.36 27.87 11.40
C GLY A 125 20.78 26.77 12.36
N ARG A 126 21.95 26.17 12.12
CA ARG A 126 22.84 25.42 13.04
C ARG A 126 23.88 24.79 12.10
N ASP A 127 25.01 25.42 11.83
CA ASP A 127 26.06 25.70 12.80
C ASP A 127 26.77 27.05 12.56
N ALA A 128 26.77 27.89 13.59
CA ALA A 128 27.76 28.93 13.81
C ALA A 128 28.03 28.96 15.32
N ALA A 129 29.04 28.21 15.73
CA ALA A 129 29.79 28.36 16.98
C ALA A 129 31.15 27.69 16.81
#